data_AF-A0A6I9PM69-F1
#
_entry.id   AF-A0A6I9PM69-F1
#
_cell.length_a   1.000
_cell.length_b   1.000
_cell.length_c   1.000
_cell.angle_alpha   90.00
_cell.angle_beta   90.00
_cell.angle_gamma   90.00
#
_symmetry.space_group_name_H-M   'P 1'
#
loop_
_entity.id
_entity.type
_entity.pdbx_description
1 polymer ?
#
loop_
_entity_poly.entity_id
_entity_poly.type
_entity_poly.pdbx_seq_one_letter_code
_entity_poly.pdbx_strand_id
1 'polypeptide(L)'
;VEFLRSVLPQATDPDFFQFLQGLDCSGVTLRAIPEGTVVFARVPLMEVAGPLAVVQLLETSLLCLVNYASLVCSNAARFRLAAGPKRKLLELGLRRAQGPDGGLTASRYTHIGGFDFTSNVQAGFQYGVPVAGTMAHSYVTSFTSLEEVLPKTLVAVNGDSTPVDIILLTKGWLSRVCELLGSQPGKIHEGELAAFLSYAIAYPQNFLPVIDSFSVG
;
A
#
# COMPACT_ATOMS: atom_id res chain seq x y z
N VAL A 1 -23.19 21.44 14.20
CA VAL A 1 -23.62 22.69 14.89
C VAL A 1 -24.58 22.41 16.04
N GLU A 2 -25.63 21.60 15.86
CA GLU A 2 -26.59 21.28 16.93
C GLU A 2 -25.93 20.73 18.20
N PHE A 3 -24.98 19.79 18.06
CA PHE A 3 -24.21 19.29 19.20
C PHE A 3 -23.39 20.38 19.91
N LEU A 4 -22.84 21.35 19.17
CA LEU A 4 -22.11 22.47 19.78
C LEU A 4 -23.07 23.33 20.62
N ARG A 5 -24.31 23.52 20.16
CA ARG A 5 -25.35 24.24 20.91
C ARG A 5 -25.71 23.54 22.22
N SER A 6 -25.63 22.22 22.29
CA SER A 6 -25.91 21.48 23.54
C SER A 6 -24.78 21.53 24.57
N VAL A 7 -23.53 21.78 24.16
CA VAL A 7 -22.36 21.75 25.07
C VAL A 7 -21.81 23.13 25.42
N LEU A 8 -22.08 24.16 24.61
CA LEU A 8 -21.68 25.53 24.90
C LEU A 8 -22.63 26.20 25.92
N PRO A 9 -22.19 27.26 26.62
CA PRO A 9 -23.03 27.95 27.61
C PRO A 9 -24.37 28.42 27.02
N GLN A 10 -25.45 28.31 27.79
CA GLN A 10 -26.79 28.71 27.34
C GLN A 10 -26.91 30.19 26.96
N ALA A 11 -26.03 31.04 27.49
CA ALA A 11 -25.95 32.47 27.17
C ALA A 11 -25.19 32.77 25.86
N THR A 12 -24.75 31.75 25.11
CA THR A 12 -24.10 31.93 23.81
C THR A 12 -25.09 32.54 22.82
N ASP A 13 -24.66 33.60 22.13
CA ASP A 13 -25.46 34.30 21.12
C ASP A 13 -26.01 33.33 20.05
N PRO A 14 -27.33 33.30 19.80
CA PRO A 14 -27.92 32.50 18.73
C PRO A 14 -27.30 32.74 17.34
N ASP A 15 -26.88 33.97 17.04
CA ASP A 15 -26.31 34.36 15.75
C ASP A 15 -24.94 33.70 15.51
N PHE A 16 -24.23 33.34 16.58
CA PHE A 16 -22.98 32.58 16.47
C PHE A 16 -23.20 31.22 15.79
N PHE A 17 -24.31 30.53 16.08
CA PHE A 17 -24.60 29.24 15.45
C PHE A 17 -25.00 29.40 13.98
N GLN A 18 -25.68 30.49 13.64
CA GLN A 18 -25.98 30.82 12.24
C GLN A 18 -24.70 31.15 11.47
N PHE A 19 -23.78 31.90 12.10
CA PHE A 19 -22.44 32.14 11.57
C PHE A 19 -21.69 30.84 11.29
N LEU A 20 -21.67 29.89 12.24
CA LEU A 20 -21.03 28.57 12.05
C LEU A 20 -21.62 27.78 10.87
N GLN A 21 -22.93 27.88 10.63
CA GLN A 21 -23.60 27.21 9.51
C GLN A 21 -23.28 27.86 8.16
N GLY A 22 -22.98 29.16 8.16
CA GLY A 22 -22.63 29.93 6.96
C GLY A 22 -21.13 29.97 6.66
N LEU A 23 -20.29 29.26 7.41
CA LEU A 23 -18.85 29.25 7.18
C LEU A 23 -18.50 28.61 5.83
N ASP A 24 -17.64 29.30 5.07
CA ASP A 24 -16.98 28.75 3.90
C ASP A 24 -15.52 29.21 3.85
N CYS A 25 -14.77 28.69 2.86
CA CYS A 25 -13.37 29.05 2.64
C CYS A 25 -13.19 30.08 1.51
N SER A 26 -14.26 30.76 1.05
CA SER A 26 -14.23 31.63 -0.13
C SER A 26 -13.30 32.84 0.03
N GLY A 27 -13.20 33.38 1.25
CA GLY A 27 -12.28 34.47 1.60
C GLY A 27 -10.86 34.03 1.98
N VAL A 28 -10.53 32.75 1.84
CA VAL A 28 -9.22 32.20 2.20
C VAL A 28 -8.28 32.20 1.00
N THR A 29 -7.08 32.76 1.18
CA THR A 29 -5.97 32.66 0.23
C THR A 29 -4.88 31.78 0.82
N LEU A 30 -4.34 30.87 0.00
CA LEU A 30 -3.27 29.95 0.40
C LEU A 30 -2.09 30.09 -0.56
N ARG A 31 -0.89 30.24 0.01
CA ARG A 31 0.39 30.14 -0.72
C ARG A 31 1.17 28.99 -0.12
N ALA A 32 1.69 28.11 -0.95
CA ALA A 32 2.46 26.97 -0.47
C ALA A 32 3.63 26.69 -1.41
N ILE A 33 4.66 26.07 -0.86
CA ILE A 33 5.73 25.50 -1.67
C ILE A 33 5.19 24.34 -2.53
N PRO A 34 5.79 24.07 -3.71
CA PRO A 34 5.47 22.87 -4.47
C PRO A 34 5.80 21.59 -3.70
N GLU A 35 4.96 20.56 -3.81
CA GLU A 35 5.23 19.24 -3.24
C GLU A 35 6.56 18.66 -3.76
N GLY A 36 7.27 17.92 -2.91
CA GLY A 36 8.60 17.36 -3.21
C GLY A 36 9.77 18.33 -2.98
N THR A 37 9.50 19.60 -2.68
CA THR A 37 10.52 20.57 -2.29
C THR A 37 11.12 20.23 -0.92
N VAL A 38 12.46 20.27 -0.81
CA VAL A 38 13.15 20.12 0.48
C VAL A 38 12.97 21.40 1.30
N VAL A 39 12.53 21.25 2.54
CA VAL A 39 12.33 22.37 3.48
C VAL A 39 13.08 22.15 4.78
N PHE A 40 13.63 23.25 5.29
CA PHE A 40 14.38 23.29 6.53
C PHE A 40 13.54 23.86 7.68
N ALA A 41 13.97 23.57 8.90
CA ALA A 41 13.30 24.09 10.09
C ALA A 41 13.16 25.62 10.03
N ARG A 42 12.03 26.13 10.52
CA ARG A 42 11.68 27.56 10.58
C ARG A 42 11.47 28.25 9.23
N VAL A 43 11.36 27.50 8.14
CA VAL A 43 10.89 28.00 6.84
C VAL A 43 9.39 27.66 6.70
N PRO A 44 8.53 28.62 6.34
CA PRO A 44 7.11 28.34 6.17
C PRO A 44 6.87 27.38 4.99
N LEU A 45 6.12 26.31 5.22
CA LEU A 45 5.64 25.41 4.17
C LEU A 45 4.46 26.03 3.41
N MET A 46 3.61 26.75 4.15
CA MET A 46 2.42 27.42 3.63
C MET A 46 2.10 28.67 4.44
N GLU A 47 1.46 29.62 3.76
CA GLU A 47 0.87 30.83 4.32
C GLU A 47 -0.64 30.80 4.04
N VAL A 48 -1.45 31.02 5.07
CA VAL A 48 -2.91 31.03 4.99
C VAL A 48 -3.40 32.40 5.47
N ALA A 49 -4.13 33.10 4.60
CA ALA A 49 -4.66 34.44 4.87
C ALA A 49 -6.17 34.49 4.62
N GLY A 50 -6.91 35.23 5.44
CA GLY A 50 -8.37 35.34 5.32
C GLY A 50 -9.04 35.76 6.63
N PRO A 51 -10.37 35.64 6.72
CA PRO A 51 -11.11 35.92 7.94
C PRO A 51 -10.59 35.09 9.12
N LEU A 52 -10.27 35.75 10.23
CA LEU A 52 -9.59 35.14 11.39
C LEU A 52 -10.27 33.85 11.85
N ALA A 53 -11.60 33.87 12.01
CA ALA A 53 -12.36 32.72 12.48
C ALA A 53 -12.22 31.49 11.56
N VAL A 54 -12.15 31.70 10.23
CA VAL A 54 -12.04 30.61 9.26
C VAL A 54 -10.63 30.06 9.23
N VAL A 55 -9.62 30.92 9.09
CA VAL A 55 -8.22 30.48 9.01
C VAL A 55 -7.75 29.79 10.29
N GLN A 56 -8.27 30.21 11.44
CA GLN A 56 -8.00 29.57 12.73
C GLN A 56 -8.60 28.16 12.82
N LEU A 57 -9.78 27.92 12.23
CA LEU A 57 -10.38 26.58 12.18
C LEU A 57 -9.64 25.64 11.24
N LEU A 58 -8.97 26.16 10.21
CA LEU A 58 -8.18 25.36 9.28
C LEU A 58 -6.86 24.83 9.88
N GLU A 59 -6.34 25.46 10.94
CA GLU A 59 -5.05 25.13 11.55
C GLU A 59 -4.91 23.63 11.85
N THR A 60 -5.85 23.06 12.62
CA THR A 60 -5.79 21.65 13.03
C THR A 60 -5.76 20.70 11.83
N SER A 61 -6.60 20.95 10.83
CA SER A 61 -6.71 20.09 9.65
C SER A 61 -5.46 20.17 8.79
N LEU A 62 -4.97 21.39 8.53
CA LEU A 62 -3.76 21.61 7.75
C LEU A 62 -2.52 21.03 8.43
N LEU A 63 -2.38 21.21 9.75
CA LEU A 63 -1.29 20.60 10.52
C LEU A 63 -1.33 19.08 10.42
N CYS A 64 -2.49 18.45 10.56
CA CYS A 64 -2.63 17.00 10.45
C CYS A 64 -2.20 16.49 9.06
N LEU A 65 -2.73 17.10 8.00
CA LEU A 65 -2.47 16.70 6.62
C LEU A 65 -1.00 16.90 6.23
N VAL A 66 -0.44 18.08 6.52
CA VAL A 66 0.92 18.45 6.11
C VAL A 66 1.97 17.70 6.92
N ASN A 67 1.78 17.55 8.23
CA ASN A 67 2.76 16.86 9.08
C ASN A 67 2.88 15.39 8.70
N TYR A 68 1.75 14.70 8.52
CA TYR A 68 1.79 13.28 8.17
C TYR A 68 2.41 13.04 6.79
N ALA A 69 1.96 13.80 5.78
CA ALA A 69 2.50 13.74 4.42
C ALA A 69 4.01 13.98 4.38
N SER A 70 4.48 15.05 5.02
CA SER A 70 5.88 15.44 5.03
C SER A 70 6.76 14.44 5.77
N LEU A 71 6.26 13.89 6.89
CA LEU A 71 6.97 12.86 7.65
C LEU A 71 7.17 11.59 6.84
N VAL A 72 6.10 11.10 6.18
CA VAL A 72 6.17 9.89 5.35
C VAL A 72 7.10 10.11 4.16
N CYS A 73 6.96 11.22 3.44
CA CYS A 73 7.81 11.58 2.31
C CYS A 73 9.28 11.65 2.70
N SER A 74 9.59 12.29 3.83
CA SER A 74 10.96 12.42 4.33
C SER A 74 11.56 11.07 4.72
N ASN A 75 10.77 10.18 5.33
CA ASN A 75 11.22 8.84 5.68
C ASN A 75 11.49 7.99 4.44
N ALA A 76 10.59 8.05 3.44
CA ALA A 76 10.77 7.38 2.16
C ALA A 76 12.04 7.87 1.43
N ALA A 77 12.31 9.18 1.46
CA ALA A 77 13.54 9.74 0.90
C ALA A 77 14.80 9.18 1.59
N ARG A 78 14.77 9.00 2.92
CA ARG A 78 15.89 8.37 3.66
C ARG A 78 16.12 6.91 3.24
N PHE A 79 15.06 6.14 3.03
CA PHE A 79 15.16 4.78 2.49
C PHE A 79 15.70 4.76 1.06
N ARG A 80 15.25 5.68 0.20
CA ARG A 80 15.80 5.85 -1.16
C ARG A 80 17.30 6.15 -1.12
N LEU A 81 17.73 7.07 -0.24
CA LEU A 81 19.15 7.38 -0.06
C LEU A 81 19.94 6.15 0.40
N ALA A 82 19.43 5.40 1.37
CA ALA A 82 20.09 4.20 1.88
C ALA A 82 20.17 3.06 0.84
N ALA A 83 19.11 2.85 0.06
CA ALA A 83 19.05 1.80 -0.96
C ALA A 83 19.79 2.16 -2.27
N GLY A 84 19.99 3.45 -2.51
CA GLY A 84 20.55 3.98 -3.75
C GLY A 84 19.55 4.01 -4.92
N PRO A 85 19.95 4.56 -6.08
CA PRO A 85 19.03 4.82 -7.20
C PRO A 85 18.67 3.58 -8.02
N LYS A 86 19.44 2.49 -7.91
CA LYS A 86 19.28 1.31 -8.76
C LYS A 86 18.30 0.28 -8.21
N ARG A 87 18.10 0.25 -6.89
CA ARG A 87 17.24 -0.73 -6.24
C ARG A 87 15.77 -0.31 -6.38
N LYS A 88 14.90 -1.28 -6.65
CA LYS A 88 13.46 -1.06 -6.64
C LYS A 88 12.93 -1.11 -5.23
N LEU A 89 12.17 -0.09 -4.84
CA LEU A 89 11.55 0.03 -3.52
C LEU A 89 10.04 -0.11 -3.64
N LEU A 90 9.45 -0.92 -2.76
CA LEU A 90 8.04 -1.23 -2.73
C LEU A 90 7.45 -0.90 -1.35
N GLU A 91 6.36 -0.13 -1.35
CA GLU A 91 5.62 0.24 -0.15
C GLU A 91 4.53 -0.80 0.15
N LEU A 92 4.61 -1.44 1.33
CA LEU A 92 3.70 -2.51 1.80
C LEU A 92 3.09 -2.22 3.18
N GLY A 93 3.09 -0.95 3.60
CA GLY A 93 2.68 -0.47 4.91
C GLY A 93 1.18 -0.30 5.10
N LEU A 94 0.37 -0.49 4.05
CA LEU A 94 -1.08 -0.25 4.04
C LEU A 94 -1.80 -0.80 5.29
N ARG A 95 -1.48 -2.04 5.69
CA ARG A 95 -2.12 -2.75 6.82
C ARG A 95 -1.85 -2.13 8.21
N ARG A 96 -0.92 -1.18 8.31
CA ARG A 96 -0.54 -0.47 9.55
C ARG A 96 -0.68 1.04 9.42
N ALA A 97 -1.18 1.53 8.28
CA ALA A 97 -1.44 2.93 8.10
C ALA A 97 -2.65 3.35 8.96
N GLN A 98 -2.61 4.57 9.49
CA GLN A 98 -3.55 5.02 10.51
C GLN A 98 -4.84 5.60 9.91
N GLY A 99 -5.99 5.12 10.38
CA GLY A 99 -7.28 5.64 9.97
C GLY A 99 -7.66 5.31 8.52
N PRO A 100 -8.80 5.82 8.05
CA PRO A 100 -9.32 5.51 6.72
C PRO A 100 -8.43 6.03 5.58
N ASP A 101 -7.87 7.23 5.74
CA ASP A 101 -7.11 7.92 4.68
C ASP A 101 -5.59 7.79 4.81
N GLY A 102 -5.09 7.25 5.93
CA GLY A 102 -3.66 7.15 6.19
C GLY A 102 -2.97 6.23 5.18
N GLY A 103 -3.62 5.14 4.77
CA GLY A 103 -3.09 4.21 3.76
C GLY A 103 -2.86 4.89 2.41
N LEU A 104 -3.87 5.62 1.94
CA LEU A 104 -3.81 6.35 0.68
C LEU A 104 -2.73 7.45 0.71
N THR A 105 -2.73 8.25 1.78
CA THR A 105 -1.77 9.33 1.98
C THR A 105 -0.34 8.77 2.07
N ALA A 106 -0.12 7.71 2.85
CA ALA A 106 1.19 7.11 3.00
C ALA A 106 1.74 6.58 1.66
N SER A 107 0.92 5.87 0.88
CA SER A 107 1.34 5.33 -0.42
C SER A 107 1.71 6.44 -1.40
N ARG A 108 0.90 7.51 -1.49
CA ARG A 108 1.17 8.68 -2.36
C ARG A 108 2.50 9.34 -1.99
N TYR A 109 2.69 9.70 -0.73
CA TYR A 109 3.87 10.45 -0.30
C TYR A 109 5.13 9.58 -0.19
N THR A 110 4.99 8.27 0.01
CA THR A 110 6.12 7.34 -0.10
C THR A 110 6.65 7.27 -1.53
N HIS A 111 5.75 7.30 -2.52
CA HIS A 111 6.13 7.38 -3.93
C HIS A 111 6.85 8.69 -4.27
N ILE A 112 6.31 9.84 -3.83
CA ILE A 112 6.96 11.16 -3.99
C ILE A 112 8.35 11.16 -3.33
N GLY A 113 8.49 10.54 -2.16
CA GLY A 113 9.77 10.36 -1.48
C GLY A 113 10.74 9.40 -2.18
N GLY A 114 10.33 8.75 -3.26
CA GLY A 114 11.20 8.03 -4.17
C GLY A 114 11.03 6.51 -4.18
N PHE A 115 9.96 5.95 -3.62
CA PHE A 115 9.64 4.53 -3.81
C PHE A 115 9.09 4.27 -5.22
N ASP A 116 9.36 3.11 -5.79
CA ASP A 116 8.96 2.78 -7.16
C ASP A 116 7.52 2.25 -7.24
N PHE A 117 7.08 1.52 -6.21
CA PHE A 117 5.81 0.80 -6.22
C PHE A 117 5.06 0.89 -4.88
N THR A 118 3.76 0.62 -4.91
CA THR A 118 2.91 0.43 -3.72
C THR A 118 2.00 -0.80 -3.86
N SER A 119 1.63 -1.45 -2.76
CA SER A 119 0.53 -2.44 -2.77
C SER A 119 -0.86 -1.82 -2.76
N ASN A 120 -0.98 -0.50 -2.58
CA ASN A 120 -2.27 0.17 -2.45
C ASN A 120 -2.89 0.48 -3.82
N VAL A 121 -3.88 -0.32 -4.20
CA VAL A 121 -4.63 -0.18 -5.46
C VAL A 121 -5.36 1.16 -5.57
N GLN A 122 -5.81 1.75 -4.46
CA GLN A 122 -6.48 3.06 -4.48
C GLN A 122 -5.49 4.17 -4.85
N ALA A 123 -4.25 4.09 -4.35
CA ALA A 123 -3.21 5.03 -4.72
C ALA A 123 -2.82 4.90 -6.21
N GLY A 124 -2.78 3.66 -6.72
CA GLY A 124 -2.60 3.43 -8.16
C GLY A 124 -3.74 4.01 -9.00
N PHE A 125 -4.98 3.81 -8.57
CA PHE A 125 -6.16 4.34 -9.28
C PHE A 125 -6.24 5.87 -9.27
N GLN A 126 -6.02 6.52 -8.13
CA GLN A 126 -6.21 7.97 -8.00
C GLN A 126 -5.00 8.80 -8.43
N TYR A 127 -3.78 8.29 -8.22
CA TYR A 127 -2.55 9.06 -8.42
C TYR A 127 -1.60 8.44 -9.45
N GLY A 128 -1.95 7.31 -10.06
CA GLY A 128 -1.11 6.64 -11.06
C GLY A 128 0.17 6.02 -10.49
N VAL A 129 0.25 5.80 -9.16
CA VAL A 129 1.41 5.14 -8.55
C VAL A 129 1.48 3.70 -9.04
N PRO A 130 2.63 3.22 -9.56
CA PRO A 130 2.77 1.83 -9.99
C PRO A 130 2.44 0.84 -8.86
N VAL A 131 1.54 -0.10 -9.15
CA VAL A 131 1.10 -1.09 -8.15
C VAL A 131 1.87 -2.39 -8.30
N ALA A 132 2.36 -2.93 -7.19
CA ALA A 132 2.95 -4.26 -7.13
C ALA A 132 2.65 -4.94 -5.79
N GLY A 133 2.61 -6.27 -5.79
CA GLY A 133 2.35 -7.08 -4.61
C GLY A 133 2.74 -8.53 -4.86
N THR A 134 2.81 -9.31 -3.78
CA THR A 134 3.13 -10.74 -3.81
C THR A 134 1.93 -11.55 -3.35
N MET A 135 2.02 -12.88 -3.46
CA MET A 135 1.08 -13.75 -2.75
C MET A 135 1.15 -13.50 -1.23
N ALA A 136 0.07 -13.82 -0.51
CA ALA A 136 -0.02 -13.66 0.94
C ALA A 136 0.12 -15.02 1.64
N HIS A 137 0.66 -15.03 2.87
CA HIS A 137 0.73 -16.25 3.68
C HIS A 137 -0.63 -16.91 3.88
N SER A 138 -1.70 -16.12 4.08
CA SER A 138 -3.06 -16.65 4.23
C SER A 138 -3.53 -17.43 3.00
N TYR A 139 -3.06 -17.05 1.80
CA TYR A 139 -3.34 -17.78 0.58
C TYR A 139 -2.56 -19.09 0.54
N VAL A 140 -1.31 -19.14 1.03
CA VAL A 140 -0.52 -20.38 1.14
C VAL A 140 -1.15 -21.36 2.12
N THR A 141 -1.50 -20.89 3.32
CA THR A 141 -2.19 -21.71 4.36
C THR A 141 -3.63 -22.05 3.98
N SER A 142 -4.11 -21.42 2.90
CA SER A 142 -5.26 -21.74 2.06
C SER A 142 -5.54 -23.21 1.78
N PHE A 143 -4.46 -23.90 1.42
CA PHE A 143 -4.49 -25.15 0.69
C PHE A 143 -4.02 -26.28 1.58
N THR A 144 -4.66 -27.43 1.42
CA THR A 144 -4.29 -28.66 2.12
C THR A 144 -3.71 -29.71 1.18
N SER A 145 -4.12 -29.72 -0.10
CA SER A 145 -3.70 -30.72 -1.07
C SER A 145 -3.64 -30.19 -2.51
N LEU A 146 -2.97 -30.95 -3.39
CA LEU A 146 -2.92 -30.67 -4.84
C LEU A 146 -4.27 -30.85 -5.55
N GLU A 147 -5.26 -31.47 -4.91
CA GLU A 147 -6.60 -31.65 -5.50
C GLU A 147 -7.34 -30.32 -5.65
N GLU A 148 -7.02 -29.34 -4.83
CA GLU A 148 -7.60 -27.99 -4.81
C GLU A 148 -7.06 -27.09 -5.94
N VAL A 149 -6.02 -27.52 -6.66
CA VAL A 149 -5.43 -26.76 -7.77
C VAL A 149 -6.30 -26.88 -9.02
N LEU A 150 -6.85 -25.74 -9.45
CA LEU A 150 -7.67 -25.64 -10.67
C LEU A 150 -7.34 -24.36 -11.46
N PRO A 151 -7.24 -24.44 -12.81
CA PRO A 151 -7.15 -25.67 -13.61
C PRO A 151 -5.83 -26.43 -13.34
N LYS A 152 -5.76 -27.73 -13.67
CA LYS A 152 -4.53 -28.54 -13.51
C LYS A 152 -3.54 -28.40 -14.66
N THR A 153 -3.88 -27.56 -15.64
CA THR A 153 -3.11 -27.39 -16.87
C THR A 153 -2.67 -25.96 -17.05
N LEU A 154 -1.55 -25.77 -17.77
CA LEU A 154 -1.02 -24.48 -18.17
C LEU A 154 -0.63 -24.53 -19.65
N VAL A 155 -0.88 -23.45 -20.38
CA VAL A 155 -0.51 -23.31 -21.80
C VAL A 155 0.86 -22.65 -21.90
N ALA A 156 1.68 -23.12 -22.83
CA ALA A 156 3.01 -22.59 -23.04
C ALA A 156 2.98 -21.17 -23.63
N VAL A 157 3.92 -20.32 -23.22
CA VAL A 157 4.02 -18.92 -23.69
C VAL A 157 4.50 -18.83 -25.15
N ASN A 158 5.10 -19.89 -25.68
CA ASN A 158 5.70 -19.94 -27.03
C ASN A 158 4.68 -20.03 -28.18
N GLY A 159 3.37 -19.91 -27.91
CA GLY A 159 2.31 -19.99 -28.91
C GLY A 159 1.80 -21.42 -29.18
N ASP A 160 2.38 -22.44 -28.53
CA ASP A 160 1.80 -23.78 -28.50
C ASP A 160 0.59 -23.80 -27.56
N SER A 161 -0.59 -24.07 -28.10
CA SER A 161 -1.85 -24.12 -27.36
C SER A 161 -2.08 -25.45 -26.65
N THR A 162 -1.15 -26.40 -26.74
CA THR A 162 -1.24 -27.70 -26.07
C THR A 162 -1.14 -27.53 -24.54
N PRO A 163 -2.19 -27.84 -23.77
CA PRO A 163 -2.14 -27.70 -22.32
C PRO A 163 -1.21 -28.75 -21.70
N VAL A 164 -0.31 -28.30 -20.84
CA VAL A 164 0.60 -29.16 -20.07
C VAL A 164 0.04 -29.37 -18.68
N ASP A 165 0.00 -30.61 -18.18
CA ASP A 165 -0.33 -30.90 -16.79
C ASP A 165 0.78 -30.37 -15.88
N ILE A 166 0.49 -29.26 -15.20
CA ILE A 166 1.49 -28.56 -14.40
C ILE A 166 1.82 -29.33 -13.11
N ILE A 167 0.88 -30.13 -12.59
CA ILE A 167 1.08 -30.92 -11.38
C ILE A 167 2.07 -32.05 -11.67
N LEU A 168 1.84 -32.80 -12.75
CA LEU A 168 2.74 -33.87 -13.17
C LEU A 168 4.12 -33.34 -13.51
N LEU A 169 4.20 -32.23 -14.26
CA LEU A 169 5.46 -31.58 -14.59
C LEU A 169 6.23 -31.19 -13.32
N THR A 170 5.53 -30.59 -12.35
CA THR A 170 6.14 -30.12 -11.11
C THR A 170 6.62 -31.27 -10.25
N LYS A 171 5.84 -32.36 -10.11
CA LYS A 171 6.28 -33.57 -9.39
C LYS A 171 7.54 -34.19 -10.00
N GLY A 172 7.66 -34.16 -11.33
CA GLY A 172 8.86 -34.59 -12.05
C GLY A 172 10.09 -33.76 -11.67
N TRP A 173 9.97 -32.43 -11.71
CA TRP A 173 11.06 -31.52 -11.31
C TRP A 173 11.37 -31.56 -9.81
N LEU A 174 10.36 -31.73 -8.97
CA LEU A 174 10.50 -31.78 -7.53
C LEU A 174 11.45 -32.89 -7.09
N SER A 175 11.29 -34.08 -7.68
CA SER A 175 12.19 -35.22 -7.44
C SER A 175 13.65 -34.86 -7.74
N ARG A 176 13.88 -34.15 -8.85
CA ARG A 176 15.23 -33.72 -9.24
C ARG A 176 15.80 -32.65 -8.31
N VAL A 177 14.98 -31.69 -7.87
CA VAL A 177 15.39 -30.65 -6.92
C VAL A 177 15.72 -31.26 -5.56
N CYS A 178 14.91 -32.21 -5.07
CA CYS A 178 15.19 -32.96 -3.84
C CYS A 178 16.54 -33.68 -3.90
N GLU A 179 16.83 -34.37 -5.01
CA GLU A 179 18.10 -35.05 -5.24
C GLU A 179 19.29 -34.07 -5.18
N LEU A 180 19.18 -32.94 -5.88
CA LEU A 180 20.23 -31.91 -5.93
C LEU A 180 20.49 -31.25 -4.57
N LEU A 181 19.43 -31.06 -3.77
CA LEU A 181 19.53 -30.44 -2.44
C LEU A 181 19.79 -31.46 -1.31
N GLY A 182 19.85 -32.76 -1.61
CA GLY A 182 19.97 -33.81 -0.58
C GLY A 182 18.76 -33.88 0.37
N SER A 183 17.59 -33.42 -0.08
CA SER A 183 16.36 -33.39 0.72
C SER A 183 15.43 -34.55 0.36
N GLN A 184 14.57 -34.93 1.30
CA GLN A 184 13.57 -35.98 1.07
C GLN A 184 12.26 -35.38 0.55
N PRO A 185 11.65 -35.93 -0.52
CA PRO A 185 10.37 -35.43 -1.05
C PRO A 185 9.24 -35.36 -0.02
N GLY A 186 9.26 -36.26 0.98
CA GLY A 186 8.24 -36.29 2.05
C GLY A 186 8.28 -35.11 3.03
N LYS A 187 9.31 -34.24 2.96
CA LYS A 187 9.39 -33.01 3.77
C LYS A 187 8.61 -31.83 3.15
N ILE A 188 8.14 -31.99 1.92
CA ILE A 188 7.51 -30.89 1.18
C ILE A 188 6.04 -30.78 1.60
N HIS A 189 5.64 -29.58 2.01
CA HIS A 189 4.26 -29.32 2.38
C HIS A 189 3.38 -29.29 1.13
N GLU A 190 2.52 -30.29 0.95
CA GLU A 190 1.70 -30.44 -0.26
C GLU A 190 0.77 -29.24 -0.49
N GLY A 191 0.20 -28.67 0.58
CA GLY A 191 -0.60 -27.45 0.49
C GLY A 191 0.19 -26.22 0.03
N GLU A 192 1.47 -26.10 0.37
CA GLU A 192 2.30 -24.98 -0.09
C GLU A 192 2.58 -25.11 -1.59
N LEU A 193 2.90 -26.33 -2.03
CA LEU A 193 3.06 -26.65 -3.44
C LEU A 193 1.76 -26.36 -4.22
N ALA A 194 0.61 -26.73 -3.66
CA ALA A 194 -0.69 -26.45 -4.27
C ALA A 194 -0.94 -24.93 -4.43
N ALA A 195 -0.65 -24.13 -3.42
CA ALA A 195 -0.77 -22.69 -3.48
C ALA A 195 0.16 -22.08 -4.55
N PHE A 196 1.42 -22.54 -4.62
CA PHE A 196 2.36 -22.08 -5.64
C PHE A 196 1.89 -22.42 -7.05
N LEU A 197 1.39 -23.63 -7.28
CA LEU A 197 0.85 -24.03 -8.58
C LEU A 197 -0.39 -23.22 -8.95
N SER A 198 -1.34 -23.08 -8.03
CA SER A 198 -2.54 -22.27 -8.26
C SER A 198 -2.18 -20.82 -8.62
N TYR A 199 -1.20 -20.23 -7.93
CA TYR A 199 -0.71 -18.88 -8.25
C TYR A 199 0.02 -18.82 -9.60
N ALA A 200 0.88 -19.79 -9.90
CA ALA A 200 1.63 -19.86 -11.15
C ALA A 200 0.70 -20.02 -12.37
N ILE A 201 -0.41 -20.75 -12.21
CA ILE A 201 -1.42 -20.91 -13.26
C ILE A 201 -2.13 -19.58 -13.54
N ALA A 202 -2.48 -18.82 -12.51
CA ALA A 202 -3.12 -17.52 -12.65
C ALA A 202 -2.17 -16.44 -13.19
N TYR A 203 -0.88 -16.51 -12.81
CA TYR A 203 0.12 -15.49 -13.11
C TYR A 203 1.42 -16.09 -13.68
N PRO A 204 1.38 -16.78 -14.84
CA PRO A 204 2.53 -17.55 -15.35
C PRO A 204 3.74 -16.69 -15.75
N GLN A 205 3.52 -15.41 -16.03
CA GLN A 205 4.60 -14.46 -16.37
C GLN A 205 5.06 -13.63 -15.16
N ASN A 206 4.41 -13.78 -14.00
CA ASN A 206 4.70 -13.00 -12.79
C ASN A 206 4.57 -13.86 -11.53
N PHE A 207 5.24 -15.01 -11.52
CA PHE A 207 5.25 -15.92 -10.38
C PHE A 207 6.16 -15.38 -9.26
N LEU A 208 5.56 -15.02 -8.13
CA LEU A 208 6.24 -14.44 -6.96
C LEU A 208 5.87 -15.22 -5.69
N PRO A 209 6.64 -16.26 -5.34
CA PRO A 209 6.33 -17.12 -4.20
C PRO A 209 6.69 -16.49 -2.86
N VAL A 210 5.95 -16.88 -1.81
CA VAL A 210 6.29 -16.61 -0.40
C VAL A 210 6.82 -17.91 0.20
N ILE A 211 8.12 -17.92 0.52
CA ILE A 211 8.90 -19.14 0.82
C ILE A 211 9.11 -19.40 2.33
N ASP A 212 8.53 -18.56 3.19
CA ASP A 212 8.68 -18.58 4.64
C ASP A 212 7.37 -18.93 5.35
N SER A 213 6.41 -19.53 4.65
CA SER A 213 5.16 -20.00 5.24
C SER A 213 5.34 -21.29 6.05
N PHE A 214 6.23 -22.17 5.58
CA PHE A 214 6.64 -23.39 6.28
C PHE A 214 8.18 -23.46 6.40
N SER A 215 8.71 -24.59 6.92
CA SER A 215 10.13 -24.75 7.20
C SER A 215 10.99 -24.57 5.94
N VAL A 216 12.01 -23.72 6.03
CA VAL A 216 13.08 -23.55 5.02
C VAL A 216 14.25 -24.51 5.25
N GLY A 217 14.08 -25.51 6.13
CA GLY A 217 15.13 -26.40 6.66
C GLY A 217 15.19 -27.81 6.08
#